data_AF-A0A8C7WQ77-F1
#
_entry.id   AF-A0A8C7WQ77-F1
#
_cell.length_a   1.000
_cell.length_b   1.000
_cell.length_c   1.000
_cell.angle_alpha   90.00
_cell.angle_beta   90.00
_cell.angle_gamma   90.00
#
_symmetry.space_group_name_H-M   'P 1'
#
loop_
_entity.id
_entity.type
_entity.pdbx_description
1 polymer ?
#
loop_
_entity_poly.entity_id
_entity_poly.type
_entity_poly.pdbx_seq_one_letter_code
_entity_poly.pdbx_strand_id
1 'polypeptide(L)'
;FLIHYQYLKKGLRHLSDAYECLDASRPWLCFWILHSLELLEEPVPATVASDVCQFLARCQSPTGGFAGGPGQYAHLAPTYAAVNALCIIGTEEAYSVIDREKLLDFLWSLKQPDGSFMMHVGGEVDVRSAYCAASVASLTNILTPKLFEDTTNWILRCQNWEGGLSGVPGLEAHGGYTFCGTAALVILGNEHMLDLKALLRWVVSRQMRFEGGFQGRCNKLVDGCYSFWQAGVLPLLHRALFKEGESELSRHQWMFEQKALQEYILLCCQNPTGGLLDKPGKSRDFYHTCYCLSGLAIAQHFGNLDHHQEIILGKEENRLAPTHPVYNICPEKVAGALEHFLKLPVPDDTGCHEDQQQSRAATDLYRRS
;
A
#
# COMPACT_ATOMS: atom_id res chain seq x y z
N PHE A 1 -23.48 -4.17 -1.60
CA PHE A 1 -22.65 -3.62 -0.50
C PHE A 1 -23.22 -2.44 0.30
N LEU A 2 -24.53 -2.08 0.20
CA LEU A 2 -25.11 -0.88 0.85
C LEU A 2 -24.83 -0.75 2.37
N ILE A 3 -24.83 -1.86 3.11
CA ILE A 3 -24.54 -1.85 4.56
C ILE A 3 -23.10 -1.40 4.88
N HIS A 4 -22.13 -1.74 4.02
CA HIS A 4 -20.74 -1.32 4.24
C HIS A 4 -20.58 0.17 3.91
N TYR A 5 -21.24 0.67 2.87
CA TYR A 5 -21.32 2.11 2.58
C TYR A 5 -21.83 2.91 3.79
N GLN A 6 -22.93 2.47 4.41
CA GLN A 6 -23.49 3.16 5.59
C GLN A 6 -22.52 3.18 6.78
N TYR A 7 -21.83 2.06 7.02
CA TYR A 7 -20.79 1.94 8.05
C TYR A 7 -19.62 2.91 7.79
N LEU A 8 -19.10 2.92 6.56
CA LEU A 8 -17.98 3.77 6.12
C LEU A 8 -18.33 5.26 6.18
N LYS A 9 -19.49 5.64 5.63
CA LYS A 9 -20.00 7.02 5.62
C LYS A 9 -20.10 7.59 7.03
N LYS A 10 -20.58 6.79 7.99
CA LYS A 10 -20.65 7.20 9.40
C LYS A 10 -19.24 7.36 9.98
N GLY A 11 -18.36 6.37 9.75
CA GLY A 11 -16.99 6.35 10.26
C GLY A 11 -16.13 7.52 9.80
N LEU A 12 -16.34 8.01 8.57
CA LEU A 12 -15.59 9.15 8.03
C LEU A 12 -15.87 10.46 8.79
N ARG A 13 -16.99 10.54 9.51
CA ARG A 13 -17.41 11.74 10.26
C ARG A 13 -17.31 11.56 11.77
N HIS A 14 -17.72 10.40 12.28
CA HIS A 14 -17.82 10.15 13.71
C HIS A 14 -17.38 8.74 14.08
N LEU A 15 -16.53 8.66 15.10
CA LEU A 15 -16.05 7.43 15.72
C LEU A 15 -16.45 7.44 17.20
N SER A 16 -16.71 6.27 17.77
CA SER A 16 -16.89 6.12 19.22
C SER A 16 -15.55 6.16 19.95
N ASP A 17 -15.60 6.30 21.27
CA ASP A 17 -14.46 6.15 22.21
C ASP A 17 -13.65 4.86 22.00
N ALA A 18 -14.27 3.79 21.49
CA ALA A 18 -13.57 2.56 21.09
C ALA A 18 -12.40 2.77 20.11
N TYR A 19 -12.34 3.91 19.42
CA TYR A 19 -11.25 4.30 18.50
C TYR A 19 -10.17 5.18 19.15
N GLU A 20 -10.21 5.45 20.46
CA GLU A 20 -9.16 6.19 21.16
C GLU A 20 -7.78 5.54 21.02
N CYS A 21 -7.73 4.21 20.90
CA CYS A 21 -6.48 3.48 20.63
C CYS A 21 -5.87 3.80 19.24
N LEU A 22 -6.64 4.42 18.34
CA LEU A 22 -6.23 4.85 17.00
C LEU A 22 -6.16 6.37 16.87
N ASP A 23 -6.11 7.13 17.99
CA ASP A 23 -5.95 8.59 17.93
C ASP A 23 -4.60 9.02 17.32
N ALA A 24 -3.59 8.16 17.39
CA ALA A 24 -2.31 8.31 16.68
C ALA A 24 -2.31 7.67 15.27
N SER A 25 -3.47 7.35 14.71
CA SER A 25 -3.63 6.68 13.41
C SER A 25 -4.83 7.23 12.64
N ARG A 26 -5.15 8.51 12.80
CA ARG A 26 -6.31 9.12 12.15
C ARG A 26 -6.16 9.26 10.63
N PRO A 27 -4.96 9.55 10.06
CA PRO A 27 -4.78 9.43 8.61
C PRO A 27 -5.03 8.02 8.07
N TRP A 28 -4.73 6.97 8.85
CA TRP A 28 -5.09 5.60 8.47
C TRP A 28 -6.59 5.41 8.38
N LEU A 29 -7.35 5.95 9.33
CA LEU A 29 -8.81 5.91 9.27
C LEU A 29 -9.34 6.65 8.03
N CYS A 30 -8.74 7.79 7.65
CA CYS A 30 -9.07 8.46 6.39
C CYS A 30 -8.80 7.55 5.18
N PHE A 31 -7.58 7.00 5.08
CA PHE A 31 -7.21 6.11 3.98
C PHE A 31 -8.10 4.86 3.89
N TRP A 32 -8.23 4.11 4.97
CA TRP A 32 -9.02 2.87 5.00
C TRP A 32 -10.46 3.11 4.60
N ILE A 33 -11.07 4.20 5.07
CA ILE A 33 -12.47 4.51 4.79
C ILE A 33 -12.63 5.01 3.34
N LEU A 34 -11.80 5.95 2.91
CA LEU A 34 -11.87 6.50 1.55
C LEU A 34 -11.57 5.44 0.50
N HIS A 35 -10.55 4.61 0.71
CA HIS A 35 -10.22 3.53 -0.22
C HIS A 35 -11.33 2.46 -0.24
N SER A 36 -11.93 2.13 0.90
CA SER A 36 -13.09 1.22 0.90
C SER A 36 -14.28 1.80 0.11
N LEU A 37 -14.55 3.11 0.23
CA LEU A 37 -15.60 3.77 -0.56
C LEU A 37 -15.26 3.80 -2.05
N GLU A 38 -13.99 4.06 -2.38
CA GLU A 38 -13.46 4.04 -3.74
C GLU A 38 -13.65 2.66 -4.40
N LEU A 39 -13.28 1.58 -3.72
CA LEU A 39 -13.48 0.20 -4.22
C LEU A 39 -14.94 -0.17 -4.40
N LEU A 40 -15.83 0.39 -3.59
CA LEU A 40 -17.27 0.22 -3.70
C LEU A 40 -17.90 1.13 -4.76
N GLU A 41 -17.10 1.94 -5.45
CA GLU A 41 -17.54 2.97 -6.41
C GLU A 41 -18.54 3.96 -5.81
N GLU A 42 -18.44 4.21 -4.50
CA GLU A 42 -19.33 5.10 -3.76
C GLU A 42 -18.75 6.53 -3.73
N PRO A 43 -19.49 7.53 -4.24
CA PRO A 43 -18.97 8.88 -4.37
C PRO A 43 -18.79 9.55 -3.00
N VAL A 44 -17.66 10.26 -2.84
CA VAL A 44 -17.41 11.13 -1.70
C VAL A 44 -17.85 12.55 -2.05
N PRO A 45 -18.80 13.16 -1.30
CA PRO A 45 -19.22 14.54 -1.56
C PRO A 45 -18.05 15.52 -1.51
N ALA A 46 -18.01 16.51 -2.41
CA ALA A 46 -16.91 17.48 -2.51
C ALA A 46 -16.64 18.22 -1.18
N THR A 47 -17.68 18.52 -0.40
CA THR A 47 -17.54 19.12 0.93
C THR A 47 -16.83 18.19 1.92
N VAL A 48 -17.14 16.90 1.90
CA VAL A 48 -16.46 15.89 2.72
C VAL A 48 -15.00 15.74 2.28
N ALA A 49 -14.74 15.74 0.98
CA ALA A 49 -13.38 15.68 0.45
C ALA A 49 -12.53 16.87 0.92
N SER A 50 -13.05 18.10 0.81
CA SER A 50 -12.34 19.30 1.31
C SER A 50 -12.13 19.26 2.83
N ASP A 51 -13.12 18.77 3.61
CA ASP A 51 -12.95 18.60 5.06
C ASP A 51 -11.80 17.62 5.40
N VAL A 52 -11.65 16.54 4.61
CA VAL A 52 -10.53 15.60 4.77
C VAL A 52 -9.21 16.29 4.40
N CYS A 53 -9.14 17.05 3.30
CA CYS A 53 -7.95 17.81 2.92
C CYS A 53 -7.51 18.76 4.06
N GLN A 54 -8.44 19.53 4.61
CA GLN A 54 -8.19 20.44 5.74
C GLN A 54 -7.79 19.69 7.01
N PHE A 55 -8.36 18.53 7.27
CA PHE A 55 -7.96 17.68 8.40
C PHE A 55 -6.52 17.17 8.23
N LEU A 56 -6.18 16.61 7.07
CA LEU A 56 -4.85 16.09 6.80
C LEU A 56 -3.79 17.21 6.76
N ALA A 57 -4.14 18.40 6.27
CA ALA A 57 -3.27 19.58 6.36
C ALA A 57 -2.91 19.93 7.81
N ARG A 58 -3.85 19.77 8.77
CA ARG A 58 -3.56 19.96 10.20
C ARG A 58 -2.74 18.82 10.82
N CYS A 59 -2.72 17.64 10.19
CA CYS A 59 -1.86 16.52 10.57
C CYS A 59 -0.46 16.62 9.97
N GLN A 60 -0.23 17.50 8.97
CA GLN A 60 1.08 17.67 8.38
C GLN A 60 2.01 18.38 9.37
N SER A 61 3.21 17.84 9.54
CA SER A 61 4.21 18.42 10.45
C SER A 61 4.88 19.63 9.80
N PRO A 62 5.21 20.68 10.57
CA PRO A 62 6.01 21.80 10.08
C PRO A 62 7.42 21.41 9.63
N THR A 63 7.90 20.22 9.99
CA THR A 63 9.19 19.63 9.57
C THR A 63 9.04 18.56 8.48
N GLY A 64 7.88 18.47 7.84
CA GLY A 64 7.60 17.49 6.79
C GLY A 64 7.05 16.16 7.30
N GLY A 65 6.40 15.43 6.39
CA GLY A 65 5.62 14.24 6.72
C GLY A 65 4.29 14.56 7.41
N PHE A 66 3.48 13.53 7.64
CA PHE A 66 2.22 13.63 8.38
C PHE A 66 2.29 12.84 9.68
N ALA A 67 1.57 13.33 10.67
CA ALA A 67 1.46 12.77 12.00
C ALA A 67 0.16 11.96 12.18
N GLY A 68 0.09 11.17 13.27
CA GLY A 68 -1.08 10.36 13.61
C GLY A 68 -2.36 11.16 13.89
N GLY A 69 -2.22 12.45 14.21
CA GLY A 69 -3.28 13.42 14.42
C GLY A 69 -2.70 14.84 14.56
N PRO A 70 -3.53 15.89 14.59
CA PRO A 70 -3.05 17.26 14.69
C PRO A 70 -2.17 17.50 15.92
N GLY A 71 -0.99 18.10 15.71
CA GLY A 71 -0.03 18.42 16.78
C GLY A 71 0.85 17.25 17.24
N GLN A 72 0.69 16.05 16.68
CA GLN A 72 1.60 14.92 16.95
C GLN A 72 2.86 14.99 16.06
N TYR A 73 3.84 14.12 16.31
CA TYR A 73 5.04 14.02 15.49
C TYR A 73 4.80 13.28 14.17
N ALA A 74 5.52 13.70 13.12
CA ALA A 74 5.49 13.02 11.83
C ALA A 74 6.00 11.59 11.92
N HIS A 75 5.37 10.70 11.16
CA HIS A 75 5.69 9.28 11.13
C HIS A 75 5.35 8.71 9.74
N LEU A 76 6.16 7.78 9.22
CA LEU A 76 6.03 7.24 7.87
C LEU A 76 4.69 6.54 7.63
N ALA A 77 4.18 5.78 8.62
CA ALA A 77 2.88 5.13 8.51
C ALA A 77 1.69 6.10 8.25
N PRO A 78 1.42 7.13 9.09
CA PRO A 78 0.39 8.13 8.76
C PRO A 78 0.76 9.01 7.56
N THR A 79 2.05 9.18 7.23
CA THR A 79 2.49 9.85 5.99
C THR A 79 2.02 9.09 4.75
N TYR A 80 2.26 7.77 4.69
CA TYR A 80 1.74 6.90 3.64
C TYR A 80 0.22 7.00 3.52
N ALA A 81 -0.48 6.87 4.64
CA ALA A 81 -1.94 6.92 4.66
C ALA A 81 -2.49 8.29 4.21
N ALA A 82 -1.90 9.39 4.67
CA ALA A 82 -2.31 10.73 4.28
C ALA A 82 -2.12 10.98 2.78
N VAL A 83 -0.94 10.63 2.23
CA VAL A 83 -0.65 10.80 0.80
C VAL A 83 -1.63 9.98 -0.04
N ASN A 84 -1.85 8.70 0.30
CA ASN A 84 -2.82 7.87 -0.42
C ASN A 84 -4.25 8.43 -0.31
N ALA A 85 -4.69 8.90 0.87
CA ALA A 85 -6.01 9.51 1.04
C ALA A 85 -6.18 10.77 0.17
N LEU A 86 -5.15 11.61 0.07
CA LEU A 86 -5.15 12.80 -0.80
C LEU A 86 -5.16 12.40 -2.29
N CYS A 87 -4.42 11.35 -2.68
CA CYS A 87 -4.45 10.81 -4.05
C CYS A 87 -5.82 10.21 -4.41
N ILE A 88 -6.51 9.54 -3.49
CA ILE A 88 -7.87 9.03 -3.71
C ILE A 88 -8.83 10.19 -3.99
N ILE A 89 -8.74 11.27 -3.21
CA ILE A 89 -9.52 12.50 -3.46
C ILE A 89 -9.17 13.08 -4.84
N GLY A 90 -7.88 13.19 -5.15
CA GLY A 90 -7.38 13.44 -6.50
C GLY A 90 -7.73 14.82 -7.08
N THR A 91 -8.01 15.81 -6.22
CA THR A 91 -8.25 17.20 -6.62
C THR A 91 -6.96 18.02 -6.48
N GLU A 92 -6.88 19.17 -7.18
CA GLU A 92 -5.76 20.11 -7.00
C GLU A 92 -5.62 20.58 -5.54
N GLU A 93 -6.75 20.79 -4.85
CA GLU A 93 -6.77 21.07 -3.41
C GLU A 93 -6.05 19.97 -2.63
N ALA A 94 -6.40 18.70 -2.86
CA ALA A 94 -5.79 17.57 -2.16
C ALA A 94 -4.29 17.45 -2.44
N TYR A 95 -3.88 17.60 -3.70
CA TYR A 95 -2.45 17.56 -4.05
C TYR A 95 -1.67 18.71 -3.42
N SER A 96 -2.27 19.91 -3.35
CA SER A 96 -1.65 21.11 -2.76
C SER A 96 -1.42 21.02 -1.25
N VAL A 97 -2.06 20.08 -0.56
CA VAL A 97 -1.82 19.83 0.88
C VAL A 97 -0.40 19.31 1.12
N ILE A 98 0.23 18.64 0.14
CA ILE A 98 1.52 17.98 0.35
C ILE A 98 2.66 19.01 0.18
N ASP A 99 3.32 19.38 1.29
CA ASP A 99 4.58 20.12 1.27
C ASP A 99 5.72 19.18 0.85
N ARG A 100 6.03 19.18 -0.45
CA ARG A 100 6.98 18.25 -1.08
C ARG A 100 8.42 18.48 -0.66
N GLU A 101 8.82 19.74 -0.48
CA GLU A 101 10.18 20.10 -0.06
C GLU A 101 10.44 19.54 1.33
N LYS A 102 9.54 19.82 2.28
CA LYS A 102 9.69 19.30 3.64
C LYS A 102 9.45 17.80 3.73
N LEU A 103 8.58 17.24 2.90
CA LEU A 103 8.44 15.79 2.83
C LEU A 103 9.77 15.13 2.46
N LEU A 104 10.52 15.68 1.50
CA LEU A 104 11.86 15.20 1.16
C LEU A 104 12.83 15.34 2.34
N ASP A 105 12.86 16.50 3.02
CA ASP A 105 13.68 16.71 4.22
C ASP A 105 13.36 15.68 5.32
N PHE A 106 12.08 15.39 5.53
CA PHE A 106 11.63 14.40 6.48
C PHE A 106 12.14 13.01 6.11
N LEU A 107 12.04 12.58 4.85
CA LEU A 107 12.57 11.29 4.41
C LEU A 107 14.09 11.20 4.63
N TRP A 108 14.83 12.27 4.36
CA TRP A 108 16.26 12.35 4.64
C TRP A 108 16.59 12.23 6.13
N SER A 109 15.80 12.87 6.99
CA SER A 109 15.99 12.78 8.45
C SER A 109 15.83 11.36 9.00
N LEU A 110 15.19 10.47 8.24
CA LEU A 110 14.93 9.08 8.62
C LEU A 110 15.89 8.09 7.97
N LYS A 111 16.56 8.47 6.87
CA LYS A 111 17.47 7.60 6.13
C LYS A 111 18.64 7.17 7.01
N GLN A 112 18.89 5.87 7.08
CA GLN A 112 19.99 5.27 7.83
C GLN A 112 21.17 4.92 6.91
N PRO A 113 22.40 4.84 7.46
CA PRO A 113 23.59 4.48 6.69
C PRO A 113 23.54 3.09 6.04
N ASP A 114 22.80 2.14 6.63
CA ASP A 114 22.72 0.77 6.12
C ASP A 114 21.66 0.56 5.01
N GLY A 115 21.02 1.64 4.56
CA GLY A 115 19.95 1.62 3.56
C GLY A 115 18.55 1.64 4.14
N SER A 116 18.37 1.37 5.44
CA SER A 116 17.05 1.40 6.06
C SER A 116 16.53 2.81 6.32
N PHE A 117 15.26 2.90 6.74
CA PHE A 117 14.67 4.13 7.25
C PHE A 117 14.11 3.87 8.66
N MET A 118 14.20 4.86 9.55
CA MET A 118 13.38 4.87 10.76
C MET A 118 11.92 5.16 10.41
N MET A 119 10.96 4.66 11.19
CA MET A 119 9.54 4.98 11.01
C MET A 119 9.20 6.43 11.39
N HIS A 120 9.92 7.00 12.34
CA HIS A 120 9.88 8.40 12.73
C HIS A 120 11.21 8.78 13.41
N VAL A 121 11.44 10.06 13.70
CA VAL A 121 12.67 10.50 14.38
C VAL A 121 12.79 9.80 15.74
N GLY A 122 13.86 9.03 15.94
CA GLY A 122 14.10 8.23 17.15
C GLY A 122 13.21 6.97 17.28
N GLY A 123 12.52 6.58 16.21
CA GLY A 123 11.62 5.43 16.17
C GLY A 123 12.29 4.12 15.79
N GLU A 124 11.48 3.09 15.57
CA GLU A 124 11.91 1.78 15.14
C GLU A 124 12.30 1.75 13.65
N VAL A 125 13.01 0.68 13.26
CA VAL A 125 13.39 0.39 11.88
C VAL A 125 12.84 -0.99 11.50
N ASP A 126 12.08 -1.05 10.42
CA ASP A 126 11.71 -2.28 9.71
C ASP A 126 11.23 -1.94 8.28
N VAL A 127 10.98 -2.96 7.45
CA VAL A 127 10.68 -2.79 6.02
C VAL A 127 9.41 -1.98 5.71
N ARG A 128 8.54 -1.73 6.70
CA ARG A 128 7.41 -0.78 6.53
C ARG A 128 7.93 0.60 6.17
N SER A 129 9.04 1.04 6.76
CA SER A 129 9.60 2.38 6.53
C SER A 129 10.07 2.53 5.08
N ALA A 130 10.78 1.53 4.54
CA ALA A 130 11.24 1.52 3.15
C ALA A 130 10.06 1.61 2.17
N TYR A 131 8.99 0.84 2.40
CA TYR A 131 7.78 0.92 1.57
C TYR A 131 7.06 2.25 1.70
N CYS A 132 6.81 2.73 2.92
CA CYS A 132 6.13 4.00 3.12
C CYS A 132 6.90 5.15 2.47
N ALA A 133 8.22 5.20 2.65
CA ALA A 133 9.09 6.20 2.04
C ALA A 133 9.07 6.11 0.51
N ALA A 134 9.30 4.92 -0.06
CA ALA A 134 9.29 4.72 -1.51
C ALA A 134 7.94 5.08 -2.13
N SER A 135 6.84 4.67 -1.48
CA SER A 135 5.47 4.93 -1.93
C SER A 135 5.14 6.41 -2.03
N VAL A 136 5.43 7.19 -0.97
CA VAL A 136 5.13 8.62 -1.00
C VAL A 136 6.10 9.38 -1.89
N ALA A 137 7.37 8.97 -1.92
CA ALA A 137 8.38 9.61 -2.74
C ALA A 137 8.10 9.44 -4.24
N SER A 138 7.67 8.25 -4.67
CA SER A 138 7.35 7.99 -6.08
C SER A 138 6.07 8.71 -6.51
N LEU A 139 4.99 8.65 -5.72
CA LEU A 139 3.72 9.31 -6.05
C LEU A 139 3.88 10.83 -6.16
N THR A 140 4.69 11.43 -5.28
CA THR A 140 4.85 12.89 -5.20
C THR A 140 6.05 13.41 -6.01
N ASN A 141 6.68 12.56 -6.81
CA ASN A 141 7.83 12.90 -7.65
C ASN A 141 8.98 13.56 -6.85
N ILE A 142 9.37 12.94 -5.73
CA ILE A 142 10.53 13.35 -4.90
C ILE A 142 11.51 12.19 -4.67
N LEU A 143 11.31 11.06 -5.35
CA LEU A 143 12.22 9.93 -5.30
C LEU A 143 13.54 10.29 -6.01
N THR A 144 14.66 10.25 -5.29
CA THR A 144 16.00 10.44 -5.85
C THR A 144 16.87 9.18 -5.67
N PRO A 145 17.84 8.93 -6.57
CA PRO A 145 18.74 7.79 -6.41
C PRO A 145 19.52 7.82 -5.09
N LYS A 146 19.90 9.01 -4.61
CA LYS A 146 20.71 9.19 -3.41
C LYS A 146 19.91 8.91 -2.14
N LEU A 147 18.64 9.33 -2.09
CA LEU A 147 17.75 9.07 -0.95
C LEU A 147 17.58 7.57 -0.68
N PHE A 148 17.50 6.76 -1.74
CA PHE A 148 17.30 5.30 -1.62
C PHE A 148 18.59 4.48 -1.80
N GLU A 149 19.76 5.11 -1.75
CA GLU A 149 21.04 4.40 -1.78
C GLU A 149 21.09 3.33 -0.67
N ASP A 150 21.55 2.13 -1.04
CA ASP A 150 21.61 0.91 -0.24
C ASP A 150 20.26 0.33 0.25
N THR A 151 19.14 1.00 -0.01
CA THR A 151 17.81 0.52 0.42
C THR A 151 17.48 -0.84 -0.19
N THR A 152 17.80 -1.04 -1.48
CA THR A 152 17.64 -2.33 -2.16
C THR A 152 18.39 -3.44 -1.42
N ASN A 153 19.68 -3.25 -1.15
CA ASN A 153 20.50 -4.24 -0.44
C ASN A 153 19.95 -4.54 0.95
N TRP A 154 19.46 -3.52 1.65
CA TRP A 154 18.84 -3.68 2.95
C TRP A 154 17.57 -4.55 2.91
N ILE A 155 16.66 -4.28 1.96
CA ILE A 155 15.43 -5.07 1.76
C ILE A 155 15.77 -6.52 1.39
N LEU A 156 16.76 -6.75 0.52
CA LEU A 156 17.16 -8.10 0.12
C LEU A 156 17.60 -8.96 1.31
N ARG A 157 18.30 -8.37 2.30
CA ARG A 157 18.66 -9.07 3.55
C ARG A 157 17.45 -9.45 4.41
N CYS A 158 16.28 -8.89 4.16
CA CYS A 158 15.04 -9.24 4.86
C CYS A 158 14.37 -10.50 4.28
N GLN A 159 14.71 -10.92 3.04
CA GLN A 159 14.27 -12.20 2.51
C GLN A 159 15.01 -13.33 3.24
N ASN A 160 14.27 -14.29 3.79
CA ASN A 160 14.85 -15.35 4.62
C ASN A 160 14.73 -16.74 3.97
N TRP A 161 15.15 -17.77 4.71
CA TRP A 161 15.14 -19.18 4.26
C TRP A 161 13.76 -19.73 3.90
N GLU A 162 12.68 -19.10 4.34
CA GLU A 162 11.31 -19.50 3.99
C GLU A 162 10.94 -19.03 2.58
N GLY A 163 11.60 -18.00 2.06
CA GLY A 163 11.36 -17.37 0.76
C GLY A 163 10.62 -16.03 0.84
N GLY A 164 9.85 -15.78 1.90
CA GLY A 164 9.22 -14.48 2.15
C GLY A 164 10.16 -13.47 2.81
N LEU A 165 9.69 -12.25 3.03
CA LEU A 165 10.46 -11.20 3.72
C LEU A 165 9.96 -10.97 5.14
N SER A 166 10.90 -10.60 5.99
CA SER A 166 10.71 -10.31 7.40
C SER A 166 10.80 -8.80 7.67
N GLY A 167 10.49 -8.37 8.90
CA GLY A 167 10.51 -6.94 9.25
C GLY A 167 11.91 -6.35 9.20
N VAL A 168 12.90 -7.08 9.71
CA VAL A 168 14.33 -6.75 9.67
C VAL A 168 15.12 -8.03 9.37
N PRO A 169 16.37 -7.93 8.88
CA PRO A 169 17.16 -9.11 8.52
C PRO A 169 17.22 -10.18 9.62
N GLY A 170 16.97 -11.44 9.23
CA GLY A 170 17.08 -12.61 10.11
C GLY A 170 15.82 -13.00 10.88
N LEU A 171 14.71 -12.27 10.75
CA LEU A 171 13.44 -12.65 11.40
C LEU A 171 12.55 -13.55 10.51
N GLU A 172 11.40 -13.97 11.04
CA GLU A 172 10.40 -14.79 10.35
C GLU A 172 9.72 -14.01 9.20
N ALA A 173 9.46 -14.70 8.09
CA ALA A 173 8.77 -14.13 6.95
C ALA A 173 7.30 -13.85 7.29
N HIS A 174 6.77 -12.69 6.87
CA HIS A 174 5.43 -12.24 7.24
C HIS A 174 4.75 -11.48 6.11
N GLY A 175 3.48 -11.79 5.82
CA GLY A 175 2.76 -11.25 4.66
C GLY A 175 2.84 -9.73 4.52
N GLY A 176 2.56 -9.00 5.60
CA GLY A 176 2.68 -7.54 5.61
C GLY A 176 4.09 -7.02 5.28
N TYR A 177 5.15 -7.66 5.80
CA TYR A 177 6.54 -7.26 5.54
C TYR A 177 7.00 -7.70 4.15
N THR A 178 6.60 -8.90 3.71
CA THR A 178 6.75 -9.38 2.34
C THR A 178 6.16 -8.39 1.33
N PHE A 179 4.91 -7.96 1.53
CA PHE A 179 4.31 -6.96 0.67
C PHE A 179 5.11 -5.66 0.66
N CYS A 180 5.44 -5.11 1.83
CA CYS A 180 6.20 -3.86 1.92
C CYS A 180 7.52 -3.94 1.15
N GLY A 181 8.33 -4.97 1.41
CA GLY A 181 9.63 -5.11 0.75
C GLY A 181 9.52 -5.38 -0.75
N THR A 182 8.61 -6.25 -1.19
CA THR A 182 8.40 -6.51 -2.62
C THR A 182 7.87 -5.27 -3.35
N ALA A 183 6.88 -4.58 -2.79
CA ALA A 183 6.33 -3.36 -3.40
C ALA A 183 7.35 -2.22 -3.44
N ALA A 184 8.16 -2.05 -2.39
CA ALA A 184 9.27 -1.10 -2.38
C ALA A 184 10.28 -1.40 -3.50
N LEU A 185 10.68 -2.66 -3.67
CA LEU A 185 11.60 -3.04 -4.75
C LEU A 185 11.01 -2.85 -6.14
N VAL A 186 9.69 -3.05 -6.32
CA VAL A 186 8.99 -2.74 -7.59
C VAL A 186 9.03 -1.24 -7.88
N ILE A 187 8.85 -0.38 -6.87
CA ILE A 187 8.99 1.09 -7.03
C ILE A 187 10.43 1.46 -7.40
N LEU A 188 11.41 0.81 -6.77
CA LEU A 188 12.84 1.05 -7.02
C LEU A 188 13.38 0.35 -8.29
N GLY A 189 12.54 -0.42 -9.01
CA GLY A 189 12.93 -1.15 -10.22
C GLY A 189 13.91 -2.31 -10.00
N ASN A 190 14.01 -2.83 -8.78
CA ASN A 190 14.98 -3.83 -8.35
C ASN A 190 14.32 -5.14 -7.87
N GLU A 191 13.06 -5.39 -8.24
CA GLU A 191 12.32 -6.58 -7.81
C GLU A 191 12.96 -7.90 -8.27
N HIS A 192 13.65 -7.90 -9.41
CA HIS A 192 14.36 -9.04 -9.99
C HIS A 192 15.53 -9.55 -9.12
N MET A 193 15.99 -8.74 -8.15
CA MET A 193 17.08 -9.12 -7.25
C MET A 193 16.65 -10.05 -6.10
N LEU A 194 15.34 -10.20 -5.87
CA LEU A 194 14.81 -11.20 -4.92
C LEU A 194 14.95 -12.62 -5.50
N ASP A 195 15.01 -13.63 -4.63
CA ASP A 195 14.72 -15.00 -5.05
C ASP A 195 13.20 -15.12 -5.30
N LEU A 196 12.79 -14.79 -6.54
CA LEU A 196 11.38 -14.77 -6.95
C LEU A 196 10.74 -16.15 -6.88
N LYS A 197 11.51 -17.23 -7.07
CA LYS A 197 11.02 -18.61 -7.00
C LYS A 197 10.72 -19.01 -5.56
N ALA A 198 11.62 -18.71 -4.63
CA ALA A 198 11.40 -18.94 -3.21
C ALA A 198 10.24 -18.08 -2.69
N LEU A 199 10.18 -16.82 -3.11
CA LEU A 199 9.10 -15.90 -2.76
C LEU A 199 7.74 -16.40 -3.26
N LEU A 200 7.63 -16.77 -4.54
CA LEU A 200 6.42 -17.34 -5.13
C LEU A 200 5.97 -18.59 -4.35
N ARG A 201 6.89 -19.55 -4.14
CA ARG A 201 6.59 -20.76 -3.36
C ARG A 201 6.08 -20.42 -1.96
N TRP A 202 6.72 -19.46 -1.29
CA TRP A 202 6.34 -19.05 0.05
C TRP A 202 4.92 -18.48 0.08
N VAL A 203 4.62 -17.48 -0.76
CA VAL A 203 3.34 -16.77 -0.72
C VAL A 203 2.16 -17.64 -1.12
N VAL A 204 2.30 -18.50 -2.14
CA VAL A 204 1.20 -19.43 -2.52
C VAL A 204 0.93 -20.46 -1.43
N SER A 205 1.95 -20.82 -0.64
CA SER A 205 1.79 -21.69 0.53
C SER A 205 1.12 -21.01 1.73
N ARG A 206 0.82 -19.70 1.64
CA ARG A 206 0.08 -18.95 2.67
C ARG A 206 -1.43 -18.97 2.44
N GLN A 207 -1.90 -19.42 1.28
CA GLN A 207 -3.33 -19.64 1.08
C GLN A 207 -3.77 -20.90 1.83
N MET A 208 -4.82 -20.78 2.62
CA MET A 208 -5.31 -21.84 3.47
C MET A 208 -6.17 -22.79 2.65
N ARG A 209 -5.73 -24.05 2.55
CA ARG A 209 -6.36 -25.08 1.70
C ARG A 209 -7.83 -25.37 2.00
N PHE A 210 -8.30 -25.07 3.22
CA PHE A 210 -9.67 -25.32 3.64
C PHE A 210 -10.48 -24.02 3.71
N GLU A 211 -9.94 -23.00 4.39
CA GLU A 211 -10.64 -21.73 4.58
C GLU A 211 -10.68 -20.86 3.32
N GLY A 212 -9.76 -21.03 2.37
CA GLY A 212 -9.67 -20.24 1.13
C GLY A 212 -8.99 -18.87 1.30
N GLY A 213 -9.03 -18.29 2.50
CA GLY A 213 -8.28 -17.09 2.89
C GLY A 213 -6.79 -17.31 3.07
N PHE A 214 -6.07 -16.29 3.53
CA PHE A 214 -4.62 -16.36 3.75
C PHE A 214 -4.23 -16.27 5.23
N GLN A 215 -3.14 -16.95 5.60
CA GLN A 215 -2.44 -16.71 6.87
C GLN A 215 -1.28 -15.73 6.69
N GLY A 216 -0.96 -14.95 7.72
CA GLY A 216 0.16 -14.01 7.67
C GLY A 216 1.53 -14.68 7.67
N ARG A 217 1.65 -15.84 8.29
CA ARG A 217 2.89 -16.61 8.47
C ARG A 217 2.58 -18.10 8.55
N CYS A 218 3.60 -18.93 8.34
CA CYS A 218 3.47 -20.39 8.42
C CYS A 218 2.90 -20.82 9.79
N ASN A 219 2.00 -21.80 9.80
CA ASN A 219 1.34 -22.34 11.01
C ASN A 219 0.56 -21.31 11.85
N LYS A 220 0.15 -20.17 11.28
CA LYS A 220 -0.77 -19.22 11.92
C LYS A 220 -2.18 -19.34 11.36
N LEU A 221 -3.14 -18.71 12.01
CA LEU A 221 -4.54 -18.75 11.57
C LEU A 221 -4.73 -17.92 10.30
N VAL A 222 -5.79 -18.25 9.55
CA VAL A 222 -6.35 -17.41 8.49
C VAL A 222 -6.74 -16.03 9.06
N ASP A 223 -6.64 -14.97 8.26
CA ASP A 223 -7.12 -13.64 8.62
C ASP A 223 -7.43 -12.82 7.35
N GLY A 224 -8.59 -12.16 7.35
CA GLY A 224 -9.14 -11.39 6.25
C GLY A 224 -8.23 -10.28 5.73
N CYS A 225 -7.39 -9.65 6.56
CA CYS A 225 -6.50 -8.59 6.08
C CYS A 225 -5.40 -9.11 5.16
N TYR A 226 -4.97 -10.37 5.33
CA TYR A 226 -3.98 -10.99 4.45
C TYR A 226 -4.52 -11.30 3.05
N SER A 227 -5.83 -11.12 2.82
CA SER A 227 -6.40 -11.11 1.48
C SER A 227 -5.73 -10.06 0.60
N PHE A 228 -5.29 -8.93 1.15
CA PHE A 228 -4.46 -7.97 0.40
C PHE A 228 -2.97 -8.24 0.61
N TRP A 229 -2.50 -8.33 1.86
CA TRP A 229 -1.06 -8.39 2.13
C TRP A 229 -0.35 -9.63 1.55
N GLN A 230 -1.06 -10.74 1.35
CA GLN A 230 -0.49 -11.92 0.68
C GLN A 230 -0.87 -11.94 -0.80
N ALA A 231 -2.17 -11.90 -1.13
CA ALA A 231 -2.58 -12.02 -2.52
C ALA A 231 -2.08 -10.85 -3.40
N GLY A 232 -1.90 -9.65 -2.82
CA GLY A 232 -1.34 -8.50 -3.51
C GLY A 232 0.12 -8.61 -3.89
N VAL A 233 0.86 -9.58 -3.33
CA VAL A 233 2.22 -9.91 -3.80
C VAL A 233 2.17 -10.63 -5.15
N LEU A 234 1.08 -11.31 -5.49
CA LEU A 234 0.98 -12.15 -6.69
C LEU A 234 0.95 -11.33 -7.98
N PRO A 235 0.20 -10.22 -8.09
CA PRO A 235 0.33 -9.30 -9.23
C PRO A 235 1.74 -8.70 -9.36
N LEU A 236 2.42 -8.42 -8.24
CA LEU A 236 3.80 -7.90 -8.25
C LEU A 236 4.78 -8.95 -8.80
N LEU A 237 4.69 -10.19 -8.31
CA LEU A 237 5.45 -11.33 -8.82
C LEU A 237 5.15 -11.62 -10.28
N HIS A 238 3.88 -11.55 -10.68
CA HIS A 238 3.48 -11.76 -12.07
C HIS A 238 4.18 -10.76 -12.99
N ARG A 239 4.18 -9.47 -12.63
CA ARG A 239 4.89 -8.42 -13.38
C ARG A 239 6.40 -8.69 -13.40
N ALA A 240 7.00 -9.06 -12.27
CA ALA A 240 8.44 -9.33 -12.18
C ALA A 240 8.86 -10.49 -13.08
N LEU A 241 8.18 -11.64 -12.96
CA LEU A 241 8.44 -12.83 -13.76
C LEU A 241 8.17 -12.59 -15.26
N PHE A 242 7.16 -11.79 -15.58
CA PHE A 242 6.86 -11.42 -16.96
C PHE A 242 8.00 -10.60 -17.59
N LYS A 243 8.59 -9.66 -16.85
CA LYS A 243 9.76 -8.89 -17.31
C LYS A 243 11.00 -9.77 -17.52
N GLU A 244 11.19 -10.80 -16.70
CA GLU A 244 12.25 -11.80 -16.85
C GLU A 244 12.01 -12.78 -18.02
N GLY A 245 10.89 -12.65 -18.73
CA GLY A 245 10.58 -13.46 -19.90
C GLY A 245 10.02 -14.85 -19.59
N GLU A 246 9.43 -15.04 -18.40
CA GLU A 246 8.82 -16.32 -18.02
C GLU A 246 7.64 -16.67 -18.94
N SER A 247 7.78 -17.73 -19.74
CA SER A 247 6.82 -18.12 -20.77
C SER A 247 5.58 -18.84 -20.23
N GLU A 248 5.71 -19.45 -19.05
CA GLU A 248 4.65 -20.28 -18.45
C GLU A 248 3.65 -19.48 -17.61
N LEU A 249 3.78 -18.16 -17.56
CA LEU A 249 2.82 -17.31 -16.85
C LEU A 249 1.44 -17.39 -17.50
N SER A 250 0.43 -17.59 -16.64
CA SER A 250 -0.97 -17.52 -17.03
C SER A 250 -1.33 -16.16 -17.64
N ARG A 251 -2.19 -16.15 -18.66
CA ARG A 251 -2.72 -14.92 -19.28
C ARG A 251 -4.11 -14.54 -18.77
N HIS A 252 -4.60 -15.24 -17.76
CA HIS A 252 -6.02 -15.26 -17.40
C HIS A 252 -6.29 -15.20 -15.90
N GLN A 253 -5.30 -15.52 -15.08
CA GLN A 253 -5.46 -15.68 -13.63
C GLN A 253 -4.14 -15.46 -12.91
N TRP A 254 -4.24 -15.00 -11.67
CA TRP A 254 -3.12 -14.91 -10.74
C TRP A 254 -2.73 -16.30 -10.22
N MET A 255 -1.52 -16.44 -9.69
CA MET A 255 -0.98 -17.72 -9.19
C MET A 255 -1.52 -18.13 -7.81
N PHE A 256 -2.81 -17.92 -7.55
CA PHE A 256 -3.51 -18.35 -6.34
C PHE A 256 -4.97 -18.71 -6.65
N GLU A 257 -5.65 -19.40 -5.73
CA GLU A 257 -7.06 -19.77 -5.90
C GLU A 257 -7.97 -18.55 -5.72
N GLN A 258 -8.15 -17.76 -6.79
CA GLN A 258 -8.92 -16.52 -6.79
C GLN A 258 -10.35 -16.72 -6.29
N LYS A 259 -11.04 -17.77 -6.74
CA LYS A 259 -12.42 -18.06 -6.32
C LYS A 259 -12.51 -18.40 -4.83
N ALA A 260 -11.58 -19.21 -4.31
CA ALA A 260 -11.56 -19.57 -2.89
C ALA A 260 -11.32 -18.35 -1.99
N LEU A 261 -10.49 -17.38 -2.42
CA LEU A 261 -10.32 -16.13 -1.68
C LEU A 261 -11.62 -15.31 -1.66
N GLN A 262 -12.32 -15.21 -2.80
CA GLN A 262 -13.61 -14.53 -2.87
C GLN A 262 -14.66 -15.21 -1.97
N GLU A 263 -14.73 -16.54 -1.97
CA GLU A 263 -15.60 -17.32 -1.08
C GLU A 263 -15.33 -17.00 0.38
N TYR A 264 -14.06 -17.03 0.82
CA TYR A 264 -13.68 -16.70 2.19
C TYR A 264 -14.13 -15.29 2.59
N ILE A 265 -13.87 -14.29 1.74
CA ILE A 265 -14.22 -12.90 2.06
C ILE A 265 -15.74 -12.74 2.12
N LEU A 266 -16.46 -13.20 1.10
CA LEU A 266 -17.90 -13.00 0.97
C LEU A 266 -18.70 -13.81 2.00
N LEU A 267 -18.25 -15.00 2.38
CA LEU A 267 -18.97 -15.87 3.31
C LEU A 267 -18.54 -15.69 4.77
N CYS A 268 -17.27 -15.38 5.03
CA CYS A 268 -16.71 -15.41 6.39
C CYS A 268 -16.30 -14.04 6.94
N CYS A 269 -16.00 -13.07 6.08
CA CYS A 269 -15.41 -11.79 6.52
C CYS A 269 -16.38 -10.62 6.52
N GLN A 270 -17.66 -10.82 6.19
CA GLN A 270 -18.65 -9.75 6.18
C GLN A 270 -19.39 -9.66 7.53
N ASN A 271 -19.49 -8.45 8.09
CA ASN A 271 -20.38 -8.23 9.22
C ASN A 271 -21.81 -7.93 8.71
N PRO A 272 -22.86 -8.58 9.25
CA PRO A 272 -24.24 -8.37 8.81
C PRO A 272 -24.77 -6.94 8.95
N THR A 273 -24.10 -6.09 9.74
CA THR A 273 -24.46 -4.68 9.97
C THR A 273 -23.55 -3.69 9.24
N GLY A 274 -22.72 -4.15 8.30
CA GLY A 274 -21.75 -3.34 7.55
C GLY A 274 -20.32 -3.46 8.07
N GLY A 275 -19.32 -3.15 7.23
CA GLY A 275 -17.90 -3.42 7.52
C GLY A 275 -17.50 -4.89 7.35
N LEU A 276 -16.19 -5.13 7.27
CA LEU A 276 -15.58 -6.46 7.21
C LEU A 276 -14.64 -6.67 8.41
N LEU A 277 -14.16 -7.90 8.58
CA LEU A 277 -13.50 -8.39 9.79
C LEU A 277 -12.41 -9.42 9.48
N ASP A 278 -11.60 -9.74 10.50
CA ASP A 278 -10.56 -10.77 10.45
C ASP A 278 -11.10 -12.17 10.07
N LYS A 279 -11.97 -12.74 10.92
CA LYS A 279 -12.57 -14.07 10.77
C LYS A 279 -13.86 -14.18 11.60
N PRO A 280 -14.75 -15.15 11.34
CA PRO A 280 -15.97 -15.33 12.13
C PRO A 280 -15.72 -15.34 13.64
N GLY A 281 -16.54 -14.58 14.38
CA GLY A 281 -16.39 -14.37 15.82
C GLY A 281 -15.51 -13.17 16.22
N LYS A 282 -14.86 -12.49 15.26
CA LYS A 282 -14.18 -11.20 15.49
C LYS A 282 -15.10 -10.02 15.22
N SER A 283 -14.76 -8.88 15.80
CA SER A 283 -15.46 -7.61 15.54
C SER A 283 -15.02 -7.03 14.20
N ARG A 284 -15.90 -6.22 13.59
CA ARG A 284 -15.55 -5.40 12.43
C ARG A 284 -14.68 -4.23 12.82
N ASP A 285 -13.87 -3.76 11.88
CA ASP A 285 -13.14 -2.50 11.97
C ASP A 285 -12.82 -1.95 10.58
N PHE A 286 -12.32 -0.71 10.48
CA PHE A 286 -12.04 -0.07 9.19
C PHE A 286 -10.80 -0.65 8.50
N TYR A 287 -9.84 -1.18 9.27
CA TYR A 287 -8.64 -1.82 8.74
C TYR A 287 -9.01 -3.08 7.94
N HIS A 288 -9.74 -4.01 8.53
CA HIS A 288 -10.20 -5.22 7.84
C HIS A 288 -11.22 -4.89 6.75
N THR A 289 -12.08 -3.88 6.94
CA THR A 289 -12.96 -3.40 5.86
C THR A 289 -12.17 -3.03 4.62
N CYS A 290 -11.11 -2.22 4.78
CA CYS A 290 -10.23 -1.83 3.69
C CYS A 290 -9.56 -3.05 3.05
N TYR A 291 -8.79 -3.83 3.82
CA TYR A 291 -7.92 -4.86 3.24
C TYR A 291 -8.67 -6.12 2.77
N CYS A 292 -9.83 -6.44 3.31
CA CYS A 292 -10.70 -7.47 2.73
C CYS A 292 -11.26 -7.01 1.38
N LEU A 293 -11.69 -5.75 1.24
CA LEU A 293 -12.17 -5.22 -0.04
C LEU A 293 -11.02 -5.12 -1.07
N SER A 294 -9.85 -4.62 -0.66
CA SER A 294 -8.68 -4.58 -1.54
C SER A 294 -8.28 -5.98 -2.02
N GLY A 295 -8.28 -6.97 -1.13
CA GLY A 295 -8.02 -8.37 -1.49
C GLY A 295 -9.09 -8.98 -2.40
N LEU A 296 -10.37 -8.63 -2.18
CA LEU A 296 -11.47 -9.02 -3.06
C LEU A 296 -11.30 -8.44 -4.46
N ALA A 297 -10.94 -7.15 -4.57
CA ALA A 297 -10.64 -6.52 -5.85
C ALA A 297 -9.48 -7.20 -6.59
N ILE A 298 -8.39 -7.53 -5.89
CA ILE A 298 -7.27 -8.30 -6.48
C ILE A 298 -7.72 -9.68 -6.98
N ALA A 299 -8.57 -10.36 -6.21
CA ALA A 299 -9.10 -11.67 -6.60
C ALA A 299 -10.08 -11.62 -7.78
N GLN A 300 -10.72 -10.47 -8.01
CA GLN A 300 -11.67 -10.27 -9.09
C GLN A 300 -10.99 -9.88 -10.40
N HIS A 301 -9.91 -9.10 -10.34
CA HIS A 301 -9.32 -8.43 -11.50
C HIS A 301 -7.94 -8.99 -11.82
N PHE A 302 -7.83 -9.64 -12.98
CA PHE A 302 -6.56 -9.99 -13.60
C PHE A 302 -6.23 -8.99 -14.73
N GLY A 303 -4.98 -8.55 -14.80
CA GLY A 303 -4.51 -7.65 -15.85
C GLY A 303 -3.03 -7.86 -16.18
N ASN A 304 -2.70 -8.09 -17.45
CA ASN A 304 -1.33 -8.10 -17.93
C ASN A 304 -1.24 -7.55 -19.36
N LEU A 305 -0.60 -6.39 -19.53
CA LEU A 305 -0.59 -5.62 -20.79
C LEU A 305 -2.03 -5.43 -21.30
N ASP A 306 -2.34 -5.89 -22.52
CA ASP A 306 -3.66 -5.77 -23.15
C ASP A 306 -4.66 -6.85 -22.70
N HIS A 307 -4.25 -7.80 -21.86
CA HIS A 307 -5.11 -8.89 -21.41
C HIS A 307 -5.74 -8.52 -20.06
N HIS A 308 -7.06 -8.38 -20.05
CA HIS A 308 -7.84 -8.17 -18.85
C HIS A 308 -8.87 -9.28 -18.71
N GLN A 309 -8.95 -9.86 -17.52
CA GLN A 309 -9.93 -10.88 -17.20
C GLN A 309 -10.51 -10.64 -15.82
N GLU A 310 -11.81 -10.82 -15.73
CA GLU A 310 -12.54 -10.66 -14.48
C GLU A 310 -13.18 -11.98 -14.08
N ILE A 311 -13.11 -12.28 -12.80
CA ILE A 311 -13.74 -13.45 -12.20
C ILE A 311 -14.58 -12.93 -11.05
N ILE A 312 -15.86 -12.66 -11.29
CA ILE A 312 -16.78 -12.16 -10.25
C ILE A 312 -17.56 -13.34 -9.68
N LEU A 313 -17.32 -13.67 -8.41
CA LEU A 313 -18.07 -14.73 -7.74
C LEU A 313 -19.39 -14.20 -7.17
N GLY A 314 -20.48 -14.96 -7.41
CA GLY A 314 -21.81 -14.63 -6.92
C GLY A 314 -22.55 -13.75 -7.90
N LYS A 315 -23.10 -12.63 -7.42
CA LYS A 315 -23.84 -11.70 -8.28
C LYS A 315 -22.92 -10.62 -8.83
N GLU A 316 -23.32 -10.01 -9.94
CA GLU A 316 -22.53 -8.95 -10.58
C GLU A 316 -22.32 -7.74 -9.66
N GLU A 317 -23.23 -7.47 -8.74
CA GLU A 317 -23.10 -6.37 -7.76
C GLU A 317 -22.01 -6.63 -6.70
N ASN A 318 -21.36 -7.80 -6.72
CA ASN A 318 -20.17 -8.08 -5.91
C ASN A 318 -18.89 -7.48 -6.52
N ARG A 319 -18.94 -7.06 -7.79
CA ARG A 319 -17.84 -6.40 -8.48
C ARG A 319 -17.40 -5.15 -7.73
N LEU A 320 -16.10 -5.03 -7.52
CA LEU A 320 -15.43 -3.84 -6.98
C LEU A 320 -14.65 -3.12 -8.08
N ALA A 321 -14.28 -1.86 -7.86
CA ALA A 321 -13.25 -1.21 -8.67
C ALA A 321 -11.89 -1.93 -8.50
N PRO A 322 -11.02 -1.93 -9.53
CA PRO A 322 -9.67 -2.49 -9.42
C PRO A 322 -8.80 -1.65 -8.48
N THR A 323 -7.83 -2.28 -7.80
CA THR A 323 -6.82 -1.58 -6.98
C THR A 323 -5.42 -1.76 -7.57
N HIS A 324 -4.59 -0.72 -7.53
CA HIS A 324 -3.20 -0.80 -7.97
C HIS A 324 -2.38 -1.63 -6.97
N PRO A 325 -1.72 -2.73 -7.39
CA PRO A 325 -1.13 -3.70 -6.46
C PRO A 325 0.06 -3.15 -5.67
N VAL A 326 0.71 -2.09 -6.13
CA VAL A 326 1.82 -1.43 -5.39
C VAL A 326 1.31 -0.46 -4.33
N TYR A 327 0.30 0.36 -4.62
CA TYR A 327 -0.07 1.54 -3.81
C TYR A 327 -1.34 1.31 -2.99
N ASN A 328 -2.15 0.32 -3.37
CA ASN A 328 -3.48 0.06 -2.82
C ASN A 328 -4.43 1.27 -2.87
N ILE A 329 -4.49 1.90 -4.03
CA ILE A 329 -5.51 2.88 -4.44
C ILE A 329 -5.88 2.56 -5.89
N CYS A 330 -7.02 3.02 -6.39
CA CYS A 330 -7.41 2.64 -7.75
C CYS A 330 -6.39 3.14 -8.81
N PRO A 331 -6.09 2.37 -9.87
CA PRO A 331 -5.04 2.70 -10.85
C PRO A 331 -5.16 4.10 -11.46
N GLU A 332 -6.37 4.59 -11.68
CA GLU A 332 -6.66 5.93 -12.18
C GLU A 332 -6.22 7.04 -11.21
N LYS A 333 -6.26 6.79 -9.89
CA LYS A 333 -5.77 7.74 -8.89
C LYS A 333 -4.25 7.79 -8.85
N VAL A 334 -3.59 6.65 -9.02
CA VAL A 334 -2.15 6.59 -9.22
C VAL A 334 -1.76 7.40 -10.46
N ALA A 335 -2.43 7.16 -11.60
CA ALA A 335 -2.17 7.87 -12.84
C ALA A 335 -2.39 9.39 -12.69
N GLY A 336 -3.51 9.81 -12.10
CA GLY A 336 -3.82 11.22 -11.88
C GLY A 336 -2.82 11.92 -10.96
N ALA A 337 -2.38 11.25 -9.88
CA ALA A 337 -1.36 11.79 -8.97
C ALA A 337 0.00 11.94 -9.68
N LEU A 338 0.45 10.91 -10.40
CA LEU A 338 1.70 10.95 -11.16
C LEU A 338 1.65 12.04 -12.24
N GLU A 339 0.55 12.15 -12.99
CA GLU A 339 0.39 13.19 -14.01
C GLU A 339 0.47 14.60 -13.42
N HIS A 340 -0.05 14.79 -12.20
CA HIS A 340 0.07 16.05 -11.49
C HIS A 340 1.51 16.32 -11.02
N PHE A 341 2.10 15.42 -10.23
CA PHE A 341 3.38 15.67 -9.57
C PHE A 341 4.59 15.62 -10.51
N LEU A 342 4.52 14.89 -11.64
CA LEU A 342 5.57 14.90 -12.66
C LEU A 342 5.68 16.25 -13.40
N LYS A 343 4.67 17.12 -13.32
CA LYS A 343 4.73 18.48 -13.85
C LYS A 343 5.56 19.41 -12.95
N LEU A 344 5.77 19.04 -11.69
CA LEU A 344 6.57 19.79 -10.73
C LEU A 344 8.01 19.26 -10.72
N PRO A 345 9.03 20.13 -10.55
CA PRO A 345 10.40 19.66 -10.40
C PRO A 345 10.56 18.86 -9.12
N VAL A 346 11.51 17.92 -9.13
CA VAL A 346 12.02 17.32 -7.89
C VAL A 346 12.63 18.46 -7.05
N PRO A 347 12.27 18.63 -5.76
CA PRO A 347 12.90 19.60 -4.88
C PRO A 347 14.43 19.44 -4.87
N ASP A 348 15.16 20.52 -4.58
CA ASP A 348 16.62 20.45 -4.50
C ASP A 348 17.03 19.42 -3.44
N ASP A 349 17.62 18.31 -3.91
CA ASP A 349 18.11 17.23 -3.07
C ASP A 349 19.42 17.67 -2.40
N THR A 350 19.31 18.52 -1.39
CA THR A 350 20.44 19.07 -0.63
C THR A 350 20.93 18.12 0.47
N GLY A 351 20.54 16.83 0.41
CA GLY A 351 20.97 15.77 1.31
C GLY A 351 22.50 15.69 1.40
N CYS A 352 23.06 16.34 2.43
CA CYS A 352 24.47 16.63 2.67
C CYS A 352 25.16 17.47 1.57
N HIS A 353 25.48 18.73 1.92
CA HIS A 353 26.53 19.50 1.26
C HIS A 353 27.88 18.79 1.40
N GLU A 354 28.20 17.88 0.48
CA GLU A 354 29.56 17.58 0.04
C GLU A 354 29.48 16.90 -1.35
N ASP A 355 30.13 17.54 -2.32
CA ASP A 355 30.40 17.10 -3.70
C ASP A 355 29.24 17.04 -4.72
N GLN A 356 28.80 18.22 -5.15
CA GLN A 356 28.16 18.39 -6.46
C GLN A 356 29.20 18.39 -7.59
N GLN A 357 29.42 17.23 -8.21
CA GLN A 357 29.71 17.16 -9.64
C GLN A 357 29.27 15.81 -10.20
N GLN A 358 28.39 15.87 -11.22
CA GLN A 358 27.90 14.77 -12.08
C GLN A 358 26.62 14.05 -11.63
N SER A 359 25.45 14.58 -12.00
CA SER A 359 24.28 13.73 -12.31
C SER A 359 23.25 14.50 -13.15
N ARG A 360 23.41 14.46 -14.47
CA ARG A 360 22.36 14.76 -15.46
C ARG A 360 22.26 13.56 -16.40
N ALA A 361 21.64 12.46 -15.95
CA ALA A 361 21.43 11.29 -16.81
C ALA A 361 20.28 10.33 -16.39
N ALA A 362 19.45 10.64 -15.38
CA ALA A 362 18.52 9.64 -14.82
C ALA A 362 17.03 9.83 -15.16
N THR A 363 16.65 10.76 -16.04
CA THR A 363 15.22 11.12 -16.24
C THR A 363 14.52 10.44 -17.44
N ASP A 364 15.19 9.58 -18.21
CA ASP A 364 14.65 9.08 -19.49
C ASP A 364 14.03 7.66 -19.49
N LEU A 365 14.01 6.96 -18.34
CA LEU A 365 13.54 5.55 -18.31
C LEU A 365 12.04 5.34 -18.00
N TYR A 366 11.26 6.40 -17.73
CA TYR A 366 9.83 6.25 -17.37
C TYR A 366 8.84 6.47 -18.53
N ARG A 367 9.30 6.69 -19.77
CA ARG A 367 8.43 6.97 -20.93
C ARG A 367 8.08 5.76 -21.80
N ARG A 368 8.57 4.56 -21.50
CA ARG A 368 8.27 3.34 -22.27
C ARG A 368 8.30 2.09 -21.38
N SER A 369 7.23 1.85 -20.63
CA SER A 369 6.89 0.52 -20.09
C SER A 369 5.43 0.45 -19.71
#